data_AF-A0A1Q7RQ19-F1
#
_entry.id   AF-A0A1Q7RQ19-F1
#
_cell.length_a   1.000
_cell.length_b   1.000
_cell.length_c   1.000
_cell.angle_alpha   90.00
_cell.angle_beta   90.00
_cell.angle_gamma   90.00
#
_symmetry.space_group_name_H-M   'P 1'
#
loop_
_entity.id
_entity.type
_entity.pdbx_description
1 polymer ?
#
loop_
_entity_poly.entity_id
_entity_poly.type
_entity_poly.pdbx_seq_one_letter_code
_entity_poly.pdbx_strand_id
1 'polypeptide(L)'
;MQDADRRALKERYIAALREQIAHADEATLQQAYEIGRRAIGDGVGVLELIAMHQEALEEILREHEASESCVLAVSDAGKFLGESLSSVEMAHRGFQEAVTVRKRGASPTPCTTTPGRSW
;
A
#
# COMPACT_ATOMS: atom_id res chain seq x y z
N MET A 1 5.17 -3.83 -17.96
CA MET A 1 5.98 -4.56 -16.97
C MET A 1 5.32 -4.53 -15.58
N GLN A 2 4.71 -3.41 -15.15
CA GLN A 2 4.06 -3.26 -13.83
C GLN A 2 2.94 -4.28 -13.49
N ASP A 3 2.16 -4.75 -14.47
CA ASP A 3 1.09 -5.74 -14.21
C ASP A 3 1.61 -7.14 -13.85
N ALA A 4 2.79 -7.52 -14.35
CA ALA A 4 3.39 -8.82 -14.04
C ALA A 4 3.90 -8.85 -12.60
N ASP A 5 4.56 -7.78 -12.17
CA ASP A 5 5.05 -7.62 -10.79
C ASP A 5 3.88 -7.56 -9.81
N ARG A 6 2.80 -6.85 -10.17
CA ARG A 6 1.56 -6.80 -9.39
C ARG A 6 0.88 -8.15 -9.26
N ARG A 7 0.81 -8.93 -10.35
CA ARG A 7 0.26 -10.29 -10.32
C ARG A 7 1.10 -11.21 -9.44
N ALA A 8 2.42 -11.16 -9.56
CA ALA A 8 3.33 -11.94 -8.74
C ALA A 8 3.23 -11.58 -7.25
N LEU A 9 3.06 -10.29 -6.92
CA LEU A 9 2.82 -9.83 -5.55
C LEU A 9 1.50 -10.37 -5.02
N LYS A 10 0.41 -10.30 -5.80
CA LYS A 10 -0.90 -10.83 -5.43
C LYS A 10 -0.84 -12.34 -5.18
N GLU A 11 -0.19 -13.11 -6.05
CA GLU A 11 -0.02 -14.56 -5.89
C GLU A 11 0.73 -14.90 -4.59
N ARG A 12 1.81 -14.16 -4.29
CA ARG A 12 2.55 -14.31 -3.02
C ARG A 12 1.70 -13.94 -1.81
N TYR A 13 0.89 -12.88 -1.93
CA TYR A 13 -0.03 -12.45 -0.88
C TYR A 13 -1.04 -13.54 -0.56
N ILE A 14 -1.69 -14.11 -1.58
CA ILE A 14 -2.66 -15.19 -1.43
C ILE A 14 -2.01 -16.40 -0.77
N ALA A 15 -0.82 -16.80 -1.23
CA ALA A 15 -0.10 -17.95 -0.66
C ALA A 15 0.21 -17.75 0.84
N ALA A 16 0.74 -16.57 1.22
CA ALA A 16 1.03 -16.25 2.61
C ALA A 16 -0.25 -16.16 3.47
N LEU A 17 -1.34 -15.61 2.92
CA LEU A 17 -2.62 -15.54 3.63
C LEU A 17 -3.23 -16.94 3.84
N ARG A 18 -3.13 -17.83 2.84
CA ARG A 18 -3.54 -19.24 2.98
C ARG A 18 -2.75 -19.92 4.09
N GLU A 19 -1.42 -19.75 4.09
CA GLU A 19 -0.55 -20.32 5.12
C GLU A 19 -0.93 -19.80 6.51
N GLN A 20 -1.11 -18.48 6.67
CA GLN A 20 -1.55 -17.87 7.93
C GLN A 20 -2.89 -18.40 8.44
N ILE A 21 -3.87 -18.62 7.55
CA ILE A 21 -5.19 -19.13 7.91
C ILE A 21 -5.12 -20.61 8.30
N ALA A 22 -4.31 -21.41 7.59
CA ALA A 22 -4.12 -22.82 7.90
C ALA A 22 -3.27 -23.04 9.16
N HIS A 23 -2.23 -22.22 9.35
CA HIS A 23 -1.29 -22.28 10.45
C HIS A 23 -0.72 -20.89 10.75
N ALA A 24 -1.26 -20.23 11.78
CA ALA A 24 -0.74 -18.94 12.21
C ALA A 24 0.50 -19.12 13.09
N ASP A 25 1.65 -18.61 12.64
CA ASP A 25 2.90 -18.59 13.40
C ASP A 25 3.71 -17.30 13.18
N GLU A 26 4.92 -17.23 13.72
CA GLU A 26 5.80 -16.07 13.53
C GLU A 26 6.36 -15.98 12.10
N ALA A 27 6.51 -17.11 11.40
CA ALA A 27 7.05 -17.15 10.05
C ALA A 27 6.06 -16.58 9.04
N THR A 28 4.78 -16.89 9.16
CA THR A 28 3.71 -16.33 8.33
C THR A 28 3.54 -14.82 8.55
N LEU A 29 3.68 -14.34 9.78
CA LEU A 29 3.71 -12.90 10.09
C LEU A 29 4.94 -12.21 9.48
N GLN A 30 6.11 -12.85 9.54
CA GLN A 30 7.32 -12.35 8.90
C GLN A 30 7.17 -12.29 7.37
N GLN A 31 6.54 -13.30 6.74
CA GLN A 31 6.21 -13.27 5.31
C GLN A 31 5.27 -12.11 4.98
N ALA A 32 4.20 -11.91 5.76
CA ALA A 32 3.26 -10.80 5.56
C ALA A 32 3.98 -9.44 5.65
N TYR A 33 4.90 -9.29 6.60
CA TYR A 33 5.73 -8.10 6.74
C TYR A 33 6.63 -7.86 5.51
N GLU A 34 7.28 -8.90 5.01
CA GLU A 34 8.14 -8.81 3.82
C GLU A 34 7.36 -8.45 2.56
N ILE A 35 6.16 -9.03 2.40
CA ILE A 35 5.25 -8.70 1.30
C ILE A 35 4.86 -7.22 1.36
N GLY A 36 4.46 -6.71 2.54
CA GLY A 36 4.15 -5.29 2.73
C GLY A 36 5.36 -4.39 2.45
N ARG A 37 6.56 -4.77 2.90
CA ARG A 37 7.79 -4.02 2.63
C ARG A 37 8.11 -3.96 1.13
N ARG A 38 7.98 -5.09 0.42
CA ARG A 38 8.20 -5.14 -1.04
C ARG A 38 7.18 -4.30 -1.79
N ALA A 39 5.91 -4.39 -1.40
CA ALA A 39 4.84 -3.58 -1.96
C ALA A 39 5.14 -2.07 -1.89
N ILE A 40 5.68 -1.58 -0.76
CA ILE A 40 6.15 -0.19 -0.63
C ILE A 40 7.28 0.13 -1.63
N GLY A 41 8.26 -0.76 -1.76
CA GLY A 41 9.37 -0.61 -2.70
C GLY A 41 8.91 -0.58 -4.17
N ASP A 42 7.84 -1.31 -4.48
CA ASP A 42 7.24 -1.40 -5.81
C ASP A 42 6.22 -0.27 -6.07
N GLY A 43 6.02 0.64 -5.12
CA GLY A 43 5.11 1.79 -5.25
C GLY A 43 3.63 1.44 -5.07
N VAL A 44 3.32 0.27 -4.53
CA VAL A 44 1.95 -0.18 -4.26
C VAL A 44 1.38 0.61 -3.08
N GLY A 45 0.24 1.26 -3.31
CA GLY A 45 -0.47 2.03 -2.28
C GLY A 45 -1.13 1.16 -1.22
N VAL A 46 -1.44 1.74 -0.06
CA VAL A 46 -2.13 1.04 1.03
C VAL A 46 -3.52 0.57 0.59
N LEU A 47 -4.27 1.39 -0.15
CA LEU A 47 -5.57 0.97 -0.70
C LEU A 47 -5.45 -0.22 -1.65
N GLU A 48 -4.39 -0.29 -2.46
CA GLU A 48 -4.18 -1.39 -3.39
C GLU A 48 -3.84 -2.70 -2.66
N LEU A 49 -3.06 -2.63 -1.57
CA LEU A 49 -2.81 -3.77 -0.68
C LEU A 49 -4.10 -4.30 -0.02
N ILE A 50 -5.00 -3.41 0.40
CA ILE A 50 -6.28 -3.81 1.00
C ILE A 50 -7.18 -4.48 -0.04
N ALA A 51 -7.23 -3.94 -1.26
CA ALA A 51 -7.97 -4.58 -2.35
C ALA A 51 -7.43 -5.99 -2.63
N MET A 52 -6.11 -6.18 -2.68
CA MET A 52 -5.49 -7.50 -2.82
C MET A 52 -5.85 -8.44 -1.67
N HIS A 53 -5.82 -7.95 -0.43
CA HIS A 53 -6.21 -8.75 0.75
C HIS A 53 -7.66 -9.24 0.63
N GLN A 54 -8.55 -8.33 0.26
CA GLN A 54 -9.97 -8.61 0.14
C GLN A 54 -10.25 -9.65 -0.96
N GLU A 55 -9.64 -9.49 -2.13
CA GLU A 55 -9.74 -10.46 -3.22
C GLU A 55 -9.18 -11.83 -2.83
N ALA A 56 -8.05 -11.86 -2.12
CA ALA A 56 -7.44 -13.09 -1.63
C ALA A 56 -8.35 -13.81 -0.62
N LEU A 57 -8.95 -13.06 0.31
CA LEU A 57 -9.84 -13.62 1.32
C LEU A 57 -11.12 -14.19 0.70
N GLU A 58 -11.71 -13.52 -0.29
CA GLU A 58 -12.87 -14.04 -1.03
C GLU A 58 -12.55 -15.33 -1.79
N GLU A 59 -11.38 -15.42 -2.43
CA GLU A 59 -10.92 -16.63 -3.11
C GLU A 59 -10.80 -17.80 -2.13
N ILE A 60 -10.14 -17.59 -0.99
CA ILE A 60 -9.96 -18.62 0.05
C ILE A 60 -11.30 -19.06 0.64
N LEU A 61 -12.23 -18.14 0.87
CA LEU A 61 -13.56 -18.48 1.41
C LEU A 61 -14.39 -19.30 0.44
N ARG A 62 -14.33 -18.99 -0.87
CA ARG A 62 -14.99 -19.81 -1.90
C ARG A 62 -14.41 -21.22 -1.97
N GLU A 63 -13.09 -21.37 -1.81
CA GLU A 63 -12.42 -22.68 -1.76
C GLU A 63 -12.81 -23.51 -0.53
N HIS A 64 -13.12 -22.86 0.59
CA HIS A 64 -13.58 -23.52 1.82
C HIS A 64 -15.09 -23.73 1.87
N GLU A 65 -15.78 -23.62 0.72
CA GLU A 65 -17.24 -23.80 0.59
C GLU A 65 -18.05 -22.90 1.54
N ALA A 66 -17.51 -21.72 1.89
CA ALA A 66 -18.23 -20.76 2.71
C ALA A 66 -19.51 -20.31 1.99
N SER A 67 -20.56 -20.03 2.76
CA SER A 67 -21.83 -19.58 2.19
C SER A 67 -21.64 -18.29 1.38
N GLU A 68 -22.42 -18.13 0.30
CA GLU A 68 -22.41 -16.91 -0.52
C GLU A 68 -22.64 -15.65 0.32
N SER A 69 -23.51 -15.74 1.34
CA SER A 69 -23.75 -14.65 2.28
C SER A 69 -22.49 -14.22 3.05
N CYS A 70 -21.63 -15.17 3.46
CA CYS A 70 -20.35 -14.86 4.10
C CYS A 70 -19.40 -14.15 3.14
N VAL A 71 -19.29 -14.65 1.90
CA VAL A 71 -18.41 -14.06 0.88
C VAL A 71 -18.85 -12.62 0.55
N LEU A 72 -20.16 -12.39 0.38
CA LEU A 72 -20.72 -11.05 0.13
C LEU A 72 -20.48 -10.10 1.31
N ALA A 73 -20.69 -10.55 2.55
CA ALA A 73 -20.46 -9.74 3.75
C ALA A 73 -18.99 -9.30 3.85
N VAL A 74 -18.06 -10.20 3.54
CA VAL A 74 -16.63 -9.90 3.50
C VAL A 74 -16.32 -8.90 2.39
N SER A 75 -16.84 -9.09 1.17
CA SER A 75 -16.73 -8.12 0.05
C SER A 75 -17.16 -6.72 0.47
N ASP A 76 -18.33 -6.60 1.09
CA ASP A 76 -18.89 -5.30 1.44
C ASP A 76 -18.15 -4.63 2.60
N ALA A 77 -17.65 -5.40 3.56
CA ALA A 77 -16.75 -4.90 4.60
C ALA A 77 -15.44 -4.36 4.01
N GLY A 78 -14.86 -5.06 3.02
CA GLY A 78 -13.67 -4.60 2.30
C GLY A 78 -13.90 -3.29 1.54
N LYS A 79 -15.01 -3.16 0.81
CA LYS A 79 -15.39 -1.90 0.12
C LYS A 79 -15.55 -0.75 1.11
N PHE A 80 -16.25 -0.98 2.22
CA PHE A 80 -16.44 0.02 3.26
C PHE A 80 -15.11 0.48 3.88
N LEU A 81 -14.21 -0.46 4.17
CA LEU A 81 -12.87 -0.16 4.68
C LEU A 81 -12.05 0.63 3.65
N GLY A 82 -12.10 0.24 2.38
CA GLY A 82 -11.43 0.95 1.28
C GLY A 82 -11.89 2.40 1.16
N GLU A 83 -13.20 2.63 1.19
CA GLU A 83 -13.76 3.99 1.16
C GLU A 83 -13.35 4.80 2.39
N SER A 84 -13.37 4.19 3.59
CA SER A 84 -12.94 4.85 4.83
C SER A 84 -11.48 5.29 4.75
N LEU A 85 -10.61 4.42 4.23
CA LEU A 85 -9.17 4.69 4.10
C LEU A 85 -8.82 5.55 2.88
N SER A 86 -9.73 5.75 1.93
CA SER A 86 -9.54 6.68 0.82
C SER A 86 -9.28 8.11 1.33
N SER A 87 -10.07 8.53 2.33
CA SER A 87 -9.91 9.83 2.99
C SER A 87 -8.55 9.96 3.70
N VAL A 88 -8.10 8.89 4.36
CA VAL A 88 -6.81 8.82 5.06
C VAL A 88 -5.65 8.88 4.06
N GLU A 89 -5.75 8.14 2.96
CA GLU A 89 -4.71 8.11 1.93
C GLU A 89 -4.59 9.47 1.23
N MET A 90 -5.71 10.12 0.91
CA MET A 90 -5.73 11.48 0.36
C MET A 90 -5.06 12.48 1.31
N ALA A 91 -5.37 12.43 2.60
CA ALA A 91 -4.74 13.27 3.61
C ALA A 91 -3.22 13.02 3.71
N HIS A 92 -2.81 11.75 3.68
CA HIS A 92 -1.41 11.36 3.71
C HIS A 92 -0.65 11.84 2.46
N ARG A 93 -1.22 11.70 1.26
CA ARG A 93 -0.63 12.22 0.01
C ARG A 93 -0.49 13.74 0.07
N GLY A 94 -1.53 14.47 0.48
CA GLY A 94 -1.49 15.92 0.62
C GLY A 94 -0.40 16.38 1.60
N PHE A 95 -0.18 15.65 2.70
CA PHE A 95 0.92 15.91 3.62
C PHE A 95 2.30 15.68 2.97
N GLN A 96 2.49 14.57 2.26
CA GLN A 96 3.75 14.29 1.59
C GLN A 96 4.07 15.31 0.49
N GLU A 97 3.08 15.73 -0.29
CA GLU A 97 3.22 16.78 -1.30
C GLU A 97 3.67 18.10 -0.67
N ALA A 98 3.02 18.54 0.41
CA ALA A 98 3.42 19.76 1.13
C ALA A 98 4.87 19.69 1.65
N VAL A 99 5.29 18.53 2.17
CA VAL A 99 6.68 18.32 2.65
C VAL A 99 7.67 18.35 1.49
N THR A 100 7.37 17.71 0.36
CA THR A 100 8.27 17.69 -0.81
C THR A 100 8.40 19.06 -1.47
N VAL A 101 7.32 19.84 -1.58
CA VAL A 101 7.36 21.23 -2.08
C VAL A 101 8.25 22.09 -1.16
N ARG A 102 8.10 21.97 0.16
CA ARG A 102 8.96 22.68 1.13
C ARG A 102 10.44 22.34 0.96
N LYS A 103 10.77 21.07 0.71
CA LYS A 103 12.17 20.65 0.49
C LYS A 103 12.78 21.21 -0.80
N ARG A 104 11.98 21.46 -1.85
CA ARG A 104 12.44 22.06 -3.12
C ARG A 104 12.58 23.58 -3.04
N GLY A 105 11.78 24.25 -2.21
CA GLY A 105 11.89 25.70 -1.97
C GLY A 105 13.04 26.12 -1.05
N ALA A 106 13.72 25.17 -0.39
CA ALA A 106 14.81 25.41 0.56
C ALA A 106 16.21 25.25 -0.07
N SER A 107 16.41 25.61 -1.34
CA SER A 107 17.76 25.84 -1.86
C SER A 107 18.32 27.13 -1.25
N PRO A 108 19.50 27.12 -0.58
CA PRO A 108 20.11 28.36 -0.12
C PRO A 108 20.43 29.20 -1.37
N THR A 109 19.82 30.37 -1.49
CA THR A 109 20.21 31.35 -2.50
C THR A 109 21.69 31.66 -2.31
N PRO A 110 22.57 31.43 -3.32
CA PRO A 110 23.93 31.92 -3.21
C PRO A 110 23.85 33.44 -3.13
N CYS A 111 24.39 33.99 -2.03
CA CYS A 111 24.50 35.42 -1.79
C CYS A 111 25.41 36.00 -2.90
N THR A 112 24.82 36.43 -4.02
CA THR A 112 25.56 37.18 -5.04
C THR A 112 25.74 38.60 -4.52
N THR A 113 26.89 38.84 -3.90
CA THR A 113 27.37 40.19 -3.60
C THR A 113 27.50 40.98 -4.91
N THR A 114 26.62 41.97 -5.07
CA THR A 114 26.59 42.99 -6.12
C THR A 114 27.92 43.75 -6.22
N PRO A 115 28.36 44.18 -7.43
CA PRO A 115 29.73 44.61 -7.65
C PRO A 115 29.97 46.03 -7.11
N GLY A 116 30.88 46.15 -6.16
CA GLY A 116 31.43 47.43 -5.72
C GLY A 116 32.47 47.93 -6.70
N ARG A 117 32.07 48.86 -7.58
CA ARG A 117 33.02 49.81 -8.20
C ARG A 117 33.66 50.63 -7.09
N SER A 118 34.97 50.83 -7.17
CA SER A 118 35.62 52.04 -6.67
C SER A 118 36.96 52.24 -7.37
N TRP A 119 36.93 53.24 -8.27
CA TRP A 119 38.01 54.04 -8.88
C TRP A 119 39.06 53.36 -9.76
#